data_AF-A0AB74E426-F1
#
_entry.id   AF-A0AB74E426-F1
#
_cell.length_a   1.000
_cell.length_b   1.000
_cell.length_c   1.000
_cell.angle_alpha   90.00
_cell.angle_beta   90.00
_cell.angle_gamma   90.00
#
_symmetry.space_group_name_H-M   'P 1'
#
loop_
_entity.id
_entity.type
_entity.pdbx_description
1 polymer ?
#
loop_
_entity_poly.entity_id
_entity_poly.type
_entity_poly.pdbx_seq_one_letter_code
_entity_poly.pdbx_strand_id
1 'polypeptide(L)'
;NAARTQARQLYGYEYVAPAPRQYTRKVKNAQEAHEAIRPAGETFATPDAVRRELDGPNIDDFRLYELIWQRTVASQMADARGMTLSLRITGMSGHQEVVFSATGRTLT
;
A
#
# COMPACT_ATOMS: atom_id res chain seq x y z
N ASN A 1 -14.89 -8.10 -4.44
CA ASN A 1 -14.84 -8.32 -2.97
C ASN A 1 -13.61 -9.08 -2.48
N ALA A 2 -12.93 -9.89 -3.31
CA ALA A 2 -11.74 -10.66 -2.89
C ALA A 2 -10.68 -9.87 -2.10
N ALA A 3 -10.29 -8.69 -2.58
CA ALA A 3 -9.26 -7.88 -1.91
C ALA A 3 -9.62 -7.50 -0.45
N ARG A 4 -10.87 -7.12 -0.18
CA ARG A 4 -11.36 -6.81 1.18
C ARG A 4 -11.38 -8.05 2.06
N THR A 5 -11.81 -9.19 1.51
CA THR A 5 -11.83 -10.47 2.22
C THR A 5 -10.42 -10.91 2.60
N GLN A 6 -9.46 -10.84 1.66
CA GLN A 6 -8.06 -11.17 1.90
C GLN A 6 -7.43 -10.23 2.94
N ALA A 7 -7.68 -8.92 2.83
CA ALA A 7 -7.22 -7.96 3.84
C ALA A 7 -7.75 -8.31 5.23
N ARG A 8 -9.04 -8.64 5.35
CA ARG A 8 -9.68 -9.03 6.61
C ARG A 8 -9.08 -10.31 7.20
N GLN A 9 -8.86 -11.33 6.37
CA GLN A 9 -8.37 -12.63 6.81
C GLN A 9 -6.93 -12.56 7.32
N LEU A 10 -6.08 -11.76 6.67
CA LEU A 10 -4.66 -11.70 6.97
C LEU A 10 -4.30 -10.66 8.02
N TYR A 11 -4.98 -9.51 8.02
CA TYR A 11 -4.60 -8.37 8.87
C TYR A 11 -5.63 -8.05 9.95
N GLY A 12 -6.88 -8.54 9.86
CA GLY A 12 -7.94 -8.21 10.82
C GLY A 12 -8.93 -7.17 10.30
N TYR A 13 -10.03 -6.97 11.04
CA TYR A 13 -11.14 -6.13 10.59
C TYR A 13 -10.77 -4.64 10.61
N GLU A 14 -10.02 -4.20 11.61
CA GLU A 14 -9.58 -2.82 11.79
C GLU A 14 -8.66 -2.30 10.68
N TYR A 15 -8.04 -3.20 9.92
CA TYR A 15 -7.16 -2.85 8.80
C TYR A 15 -7.88 -2.80 7.44
N VAL A 16 -9.19 -3.08 7.40
CA VAL A 16 -10.00 -2.97 6.18
C VAL A 16 -10.63 -1.59 6.12
N ALA A 17 -10.67 -0.98 4.93
CA ALA A 17 -11.37 0.29 4.76
C ALA A 17 -12.86 0.16 5.16
N PRO A 18 -13.45 1.17 5.83
CA PRO A 18 -14.82 1.09 6.31
C PRO A 18 -15.83 0.88 5.16
N ALA A 19 -15.61 1.55 4.03
CA ALA A 19 -16.35 1.36 2.79
C ALA A 19 -15.43 0.82 1.66
N PRO A 20 -15.98 0.12 0.64
CA PRO A 20 -15.21 -0.27 -0.54
C PRO A 20 -14.57 0.95 -1.23
N ARG A 21 -13.27 0.90 -1.51
CA ARG A 21 -12.56 1.98 -2.19
C ARG A 21 -12.64 1.80 -3.70
N GLN A 22 -13.04 2.84 -4.43
CA GLN A 22 -13.02 2.85 -5.89
C GLN A 22 -11.96 3.83 -6.39
N TYR A 23 -11.13 3.36 -7.32
CA TYR A 23 -10.06 4.15 -7.94
C TYR A 23 -10.33 4.31 -9.44
N THR A 24 -11.44 4.98 -9.76
CA THR A 24 -11.87 5.20 -11.14
C THR A 24 -11.07 6.35 -11.75
N ARG A 25 -10.41 6.11 -12.88
CA ARG A 25 -9.74 7.14 -13.68
C ARG A 25 -10.25 7.08 -15.12
N LYS A 26 -10.27 8.23 -15.81
CA LYS A 26 -10.64 8.29 -17.23
C LYS A 26 -9.58 7.54 -18.04
N VAL A 27 -9.97 6.44 -18.68
CA VAL A 27 -9.11 5.70 -19.61
C VAL A 27 -9.25 6.28 -21.02
N LYS A 28 -8.14 6.34 -21.75
CA LYS A 28 -8.09 6.94 -23.10
C LYS A 28 -8.88 6.11 -24.12
N ASN A 29 -8.90 4.79 -23.95
CA ASN A 29 -9.67 3.85 -24.75
C ASN A 29 -10.37 2.83 -23.83
N ALA A 30 -11.69 2.96 -23.67
CA ALA A 30 -12.46 2.12 -22.74
C ALA A 30 -12.69 0.69 -23.24
N GLN A 31 -12.37 0.39 -24.51
CA GLN A 31 -12.49 -0.95 -25.09
C GLN A 31 -11.27 -1.85 -24.83
N GLU A 32 -10.13 -1.26 -24.46
CA GLU A 32 -8.87 -2.00 -24.27
C GLU A 32 -8.49 -2.12 -22.79
N ALA A 33 -8.92 -1.16 -21.96
CA ALA A 33 -8.54 -1.08 -20.55
C ALA A 33 -9.77 -0.99 -19.65
N HIS A 34 -10.33 -2.15 -19.33
CA HIS A 34 -11.54 -2.26 -18.51
C HIS A 34 -11.22 -2.34 -17.00
N GLU A 35 -10.01 -2.76 -16.64
CA GLU A 35 -9.66 -3.03 -15.25
C GLU A 35 -8.18 -2.76 -14.95
N ALA A 36 -7.87 -2.54 -13.67
CA ALA A 36 -6.49 -2.52 -13.18
C ALA A 36 -5.84 -3.91 -13.27
N ILE A 37 -4.51 -3.96 -13.36
CA ILE A 37 -3.77 -5.21 -13.17
C ILE A 37 -3.95 -5.66 -11.72
N ARG A 38 -4.53 -6.84 -11.54
CA ARG A 38 -4.81 -7.47 -10.25
C ARG A 38 -4.79 -9.00 -10.39
N PRO A 39 -4.75 -9.77 -9.28
CA PRO A 39 -4.91 -11.22 -9.38
C PRO A 39 -6.24 -11.59 -10.06
N ALA A 40 -6.18 -12.63 -10.89
CA ALA A 40 -7.32 -13.14 -11.63
C ALA A 40 -8.31 -13.91 -10.73
N GLY A 41 -9.50 -14.17 -11.27
CA GLY A 41 -10.56 -14.95 -10.60
C GLY A 41 -11.41 -14.14 -9.60
N GLU A 42 -12.51 -14.75 -9.15
CA GLU A 42 -13.36 -14.21 -8.08
C GLU A 42 -12.72 -14.35 -6.70
N THR A 43 -11.88 -15.37 -6.53
CA THR A 43 -11.03 -15.60 -5.35
C THR A 43 -9.59 -15.59 -5.80
N PHE A 44 -8.75 -14.78 -5.15
CA PHE A 44 -7.34 -14.69 -5.48
C PHE A 44 -6.59 -15.91 -4.94
N ALA A 45 -5.72 -16.50 -5.76
CA ALA A 45 -4.73 -17.45 -5.25
C ALA A 45 -3.87 -16.75 -4.17
N THR A 46 -3.54 -17.47 -3.11
CA THR A 46 -2.67 -16.91 -2.06
C THR A 46 -1.22 -16.92 -2.54
N PRO A 47 -0.38 -15.94 -2.16
CA PRO A 47 1.04 -15.94 -2.52
C PRO A 47 1.74 -17.27 -2.21
N ASP A 48 1.43 -17.91 -1.09
CA ASP A 48 2.03 -19.20 -0.73
C ASP A 48 1.66 -20.35 -1.67
N ALA A 49 0.45 -20.34 -2.24
CA ALA A 49 0.04 -21.35 -3.22
C ALA A 49 0.81 -21.12 -4.54
N VAL A 50 0.84 -19.87 -5.01
CA VAL A 50 1.52 -19.50 -6.26
C VAL A 50 3.04 -19.68 -6.15
N ARG A 51 3.63 -19.42 -4.99
CA ARG A 51 5.07 -19.61 -4.73
C ARG A 51 5.53 -21.04 -4.98
N ARG A 52 4.69 -22.03 -4.68
CA ARG A 52 5.02 -23.45 -4.89
C ARG A 52 4.94 -23.86 -6.36
N GLU A 53 4.20 -23.12 -7.16
CA GLU A 53 4.03 -23.37 -8.60
C GLU A 53 5.05 -22.59 -9.44
N LEU A 54 5.48 -21.43 -8.95
CA LEU A 54 6.39 -20.50 -9.61
C LEU A 54 7.71 -20.38 -8.83
N ASP A 55 8.38 -21.52 -8.59
CA ASP A 55 9.68 -21.58 -7.96
C ASP A 55 10.84 -21.70 -8.98
N GLY A 56 12.07 -21.78 -8.46
CA GLY A 56 13.29 -21.97 -9.26
C GLY A 56 13.43 -20.96 -10.41
N PRO A 57 13.40 -21.40 -11.67
CA PRO A 57 13.56 -20.52 -12.83
C PRO A 57 12.42 -19.48 -12.98
N ASN A 58 11.26 -19.70 -12.35
CA ASN A 58 10.08 -18.83 -12.48
C ASN A 58 9.91 -17.89 -11.27
N ILE A 59 10.94 -17.75 -10.42
CA ILE A 59 10.84 -16.96 -9.18
C ILE A 59 10.48 -15.48 -9.42
N ASP A 60 10.88 -14.91 -10.55
CA ASP A 60 10.56 -13.52 -10.86
C ASP A 60 9.07 -13.33 -11.23
N ASP A 61 8.43 -14.35 -11.81
CA ASP A 61 6.98 -14.36 -12.04
C ASP A 61 6.22 -14.38 -10.70
N PHE A 62 6.70 -15.18 -9.75
CA PHE A 62 6.17 -15.17 -8.39
C PHE A 62 6.32 -13.80 -7.72
N ARG A 63 7.51 -13.19 -7.79
CA ARG A 63 7.75 -11.87 -7.18
C ARG A 63 6.85 -10.79 -7.78
N LEU A 64 6.64 -10.83 -9.09
CA LEU A 64 5.73 -9.91 -9.75
C LEU A 64 4.28 -10.16 -9.34
N TYR A 65 3.86 -11.43 -9.26
CA TYR A 65 2.54 -11.81 -8.75
C TYR A 65 2.34 -11.33 -7.31
N GLU A 66 3.30 -11.58 -6.42
CA GLU A 66 3.26 -11.16 -5.02
C GLU A 66 3.12 -9.65 -4.90
N LEU A 67 3.87 -8.88 -5.69
CA LEU A 67 3.77 -7.42 -5.73
C LEU A 67 2.38 -6.95 -6.18
N ILE A 68 1.83 -7.55 -7.25
CA ILE A 68 0.48 -7.25 -7.76
C ILE A 68 -0.58 -7.58 -6.70
N TRP A 69 -0.43 -8.74 -6.05
CA TRP A 69 -1.33 -9.22 -5.01
C TRP A 69 -1.33 -8.27 -3.80
N GLN A 70 -0.14 -7.92 -3.27
CA GLN A 70 0.00 -7.00 -2.13
C GLN A 70 -0.57 -5.62 -2.45
N ARG A 71 -0.29 -5.09 -3.65
CA ARG A 71 -0.82 -3.79 -4.09
C ARG A 71 -2.33 -3.79 -4.19
N THR A 72 -2.92 -4.88 -4.70
CA THR A 72 -4.38 -5.03 -4.83
C THR A 72 -5.06 -5.09 -3.47
N VAL A 73 -4.52 -5.89 -2.54
CA VAL A 73 -5.07 -6.03 -1.18
C VAL A 73 -4.94 -4.71 -0.42
N ALA A 74 -3.76 -4.09 -0.43
CA ALA A 74 -3.50 -2.81 0.22
C ALA A 74 -4.42 -1.67 -0.28
N SER A 75 -4.83 -1.70 -1.56
CA SER A 75 -5.77 -0.71 -2.10
C SER A 75 -7.13 -0.68 -1.40
N GLN A 76 -7.50 -1.74 -0.68
CA GLN A 76 -8.77 -1.83 0.05
C GLN A 76 -8.60 -1.74 1.58
N MET A 77 -7.38 -1.49 2.05
CA MET A 77 -7.06 -1.37 3.47
C MET A 77 -7.36 0.04 4.01
N ALA A 78 -7.37 0.16 5.33
CA ALA A 78 -7.52 1.43 6.05
C ALA A 78 -6.34 2.38 5.75
N ASP A 79 -6.55 3.68 5.92
CA ASP A 79 -5.46 4.65 5.77
C ASP A 79 -4.45 4.52 6.92
N ALA A 80 -3.19 4.69 6.57
CA ALA A 80 -2.13 4.84 7.57
C ALA A 80 -2.37 6.11 8.40
N ARG A 81 -2.29 5.98 9.72
CA ARG A 81 -2.37 7.10 10.66
C ARG A 81 -0.99 7.38 11.23
N GLY A 82 -0.73 8.63 11.58
CA GLY A 82 0.60 9.05 12.02
C GLY A 82 0.67 10.55 12.28
N MET A 83 1.82 11.00 12.76
CA MET A 83 2.07 12.41 13.04
C MET A 83 3.35 12.87 12.35
N THR A 84 3.32 14.09 11.83
CA THR A 84 4.51 14.82 11.43
C THR A 84 4.86 15.81 12.53
N LEU A 85 6.09 15.74 13.02
CA LEU A 85 6.61 16.63 14.06
C LEU A 85 7.61 17.59 13.43
N SER A 86 7.47 18.87 13.75
CA SER A 86 8.35 19.93 13.27
C SER A 86 8.76 20.81 14.45
N LEU A 87 10.07 20.95 14.67
CA LEU A 87 10.65 21.76 15.73
C LEU A 87 11.53 22.85 15.12
N ARG A 88 11.39 24.06 15.63
CA ARG A 88 12.34 25.16 15.44
C ARG A 88 12.93 25.51 16.79
N ILE A 89 14.26 25.52 16.86
CA ILE A 89 15.01 25.72 18.09
C ILE A 89 15.86 26.97 17.89
N THR A 90 15.58 28.01 18.66
CA THR A 90 16.33 29.26 18.62
C THR A 90 17.50 29.22 19.59
N GLY A 91 18.55 29.98 19.29
CA GLY A 91 19.73 30.13 20.13
C GLY A 91 20.54 31.36 19.73
N MET A 92 21.60 31.64 20.47
CA MET A 92 22.51 32.75 20.20
C MET A 92 23.92 32.23 19.93
N SER A 93 24.55 32.72 18.86
CA SER A 93 25.98 32.59 18.60
C SER A 93 26.61 33.96 18.73
N GLY A 94 27.08 34.30 19.93
CA GLY A 94 27.47 35.67 20.27
C GLY A 94 26.26 36.63 20.21
N HIS A 95 26.29 37.58 19.28
CA HIS A 95 25.21 38.56 19.06
C HIS A 95 24.23 38.17 17.94
N GLN A 96 24.43 37.03 17.27
CA GLN A 96 23.57 36.57 16.19
C GLN A 96 22.55 35.56 16.70
N GLU A 97 21.28 35.79 16.40
CA GLU A 97 20.23 34.78 16.57
C GLU A 97 20.41 33.69 15.51
N VAL A 98 20.37 32.43 15.94
CA VAL A 98 20.41 31.25 15.08
C VAL A 98 19.16 30.42 15.28
N VAL A 99 18.70 29.76 14.22
CA VAL A 99 17.55 28.85 14.26
C VAL A 99 17.95 27.50 13.68
N PHE A 100 17.85 26.46 14.50
CA PHE A 100 17.93 25.08 14.07
C PHE A 100 16.53 24.56 13.77
N SER A 101 16.42 23.64 12.80
CA SER A 101 15.16 22.99 12.47
C SER A 101 15.35 21.47 12.51
N ALA A 102 14.35 20.77 13.06
CA ALA A 102 14.29 19.31 13.05
C ALA A 102 12.89 18.86 12.65
N THR A 103 12.80 17.77 11.89
CA THR A 103 11.53 17.16 11.49
C THR A 103 11.55 15.66 11.79
N GLY A 104 10.39 15.11 12.15
CA GLY A 104 10.22 13.70 12.45
C GLY A 104 8.84 13.20 12.01
N ARG A 105 8.70 11.88 11.86
CA ARG A 105 7.42 11.26 11.51
C ARG A 105 7.19 10.00 12.35
N THR A 106 6.00 9.86 12.90
CA THR A 106 5.54 8.62 13.54
C THR A 106 4.45 7.96 12.69
N LEU A 107 4.35 6.64 12.77
CA LEU A 107 3.25 5.83 12.24
C LEU A 107 2.51 5.25 13.45
N THR A 108 1.20 5.41 13.53
CA THR A 108 0.36 5.11 14.70
C THR A 108 -0.76 4.14 14.35
#